data_AF-A0AAW2EUI0-F1
#
_entry.id   AF-A0AAW2EUI0-F1
#
_cell.length_a   1.000
_cell.length_b   1.000
_cell.length_c   1.000
_cell.angle_alpha   90.00
_cell.angle_beta   90.00
_cell.angle_gamma   90.00
#
_symmetry.space_group_name_H-M   'P 1'
#
loop_
_entity.id
_entity.type
_entity.pdbx_description
1 polymer ?
#
loop_
_entity_poly.entity_id
_entity_poly.type
_entity_poly.pdbx_seq_one_letter_code
_entity_poly.pdbx_strand_id
1 'polypeptide(L)'
;MLTITNAKEGDSLLVDLVKSYPHIYDKQNKDFKDIRKKNNSWQEIGNILGASASDCQVRWGRLRERYSREKKMREKESRSGSGSTTRPTFPLYEQMHFLYNFVKSRR
;
A
#
# COMPACT_ATOMS: atom_id res chain seq x y z
N MET A 1 11.15 24.54 14.49
CA MET A 1 11.07 23.50 13.45
C MET A 1 9.90 22.60 13.78
N LEU A 2 8.87 22.57 12.93
CA LEU A 2 7.64 21.81 13.18
C LEU A 2 7.77 20.42 12.56
N THR A 3 8.05 19.39 13.35
CA THR A 3 7.94 17.99 12.92
C THR A 3 6.73 17.36 13.59
N ILE A 4 5.55 17.66 13.08
CA ILE A 4 4.37 16.82 13.33
C ILE A 4 4.27 15.88 12.14
N THR A 5 5.08 14.83 12.09
CA THR A 5 4.80 13.73 11.18
C THR A 5 3.71 12.88 11.82
N ASN A 6 2.47 13.23 11.49
CA ASN A 6 1.33 12.41 11.84
C ASN A 6 1.49 11.06 11.11
N ALA A 7 1.30 9.93 11.81
CA ALA A 7 1.46 8.59 11.21
C ALA A 7 0.56 8.38 9.95
N LYS A 8 -0.49 9.19 9.80
CA LYS A 8 -1.36 9.23 8.62
C LYS A 8 -0.69 9.87 7.39
N GLU A 9 0.10 10.93 7.56
CA GLU A 9 0.83 11.60 6.47
C GLU A 9 2.01 10.75 6.00
N GLY A 10 2.72 10.11 6.94
CA GLY A 10 3.78 9.15 6.62
C GLY A 10 3.27 7.98 5.78
N ASP A 11 2.07 7.48 6.05
CA ASP A 11 1.46 6.41 5.25
C ASP A 11 1.09 6.88 3.85
N SER A 12 0.49 8.06 3.72
CA SER A 12 0.13 8.63 2.42
C SER A 12 1.37 8.77 1.54
N LEU A 13 2.45 9.33 2.09
CA LEU A 13 3.70 9.50 1.35
C LEU A 13 4.35 8.16 1.01
N LEU A 14 4.33 7.19 1.92
CA LEU A 14 4.82 5.83 1.65
C LEU A 14 4.07 5.18 0.49
N VAL A 15 2.74 5.34 0.41
CA VAL A 15 1.92 4.79 -0.68
C VAL A 15 2.29 5.43 -2.01
N ASP A 16 2.44 6.76 -2.07
CA ASP A 16 2.82 7.47 -3.30
C ASP A 16 4.22 7.10 -3.77
N LEU A 17 5.17 6.98 -2.85
CA LEU A 17 6.52 6.54 -3.17
C LEU A 17 6.51 5.11 -3.70
N VAL A 18 5.86 4.16 -3.02
CA VAL A 18 5.81 2.77 -3.50
C VAL A 18 5.13 2.67 -4.88
N LYS A 19 4.12 3.49 -5.15
CA LYS A 19 3.43 3.54 -6.44
C LYS A 19 4.38 3.85 -7.60
N SER A 20 5.42 4.68 -7.39
CA SER A 20 6.42 5.01 -8.41
C SER A 20 7.46 3.90 -8.66
N TYR A 21 7.45 2.83 -7.85
CA TYR A 21 8.35 1.67 -7.99
C TYR A 21 7.59 0.37 -8.28
N PRO A 22 7.11 0.12 -9.51
CA PRO A 22 6.32 -1.05 -9.86
C PRO A 22 6.99 -2.39 -9.53
N HIS A 23 8.32 -2.49 -9.58
CA HIS A 23 9.05 -3.71 -9.22
C HIS A 23 8.85 -4.14 -7.76
N ILE A 24 8.31 -3.28 -6.89
CA ILE A 24 7.95 -3.62 -5.51
C ILE A 24 6.66 -4.45 -5.45
N TYR A 25 5.66 -4.16 -6.28
CA TYR A 25 4.31 -4.72 -6.13
C TYR A 25 3.76 -5.46 -7.37
N ASP A 26 4.23 -5.12 -8.57
CA ASP A 26 3.78 -5.71 -9.82
C ASP A 26 4.61 -6.95 -10.16
N LYS A 27 3.97 -8.13 -10.10
CA LYS A 27 4.59 -9.41 -10.43
C LYS A 27 4.95 -9.57 -11.92
N GLN A 28 4.35 -8.77 -12.79
CA GLN A 28 4.61 -8.76 -14.23
C GLN A 28 5.77 -7.83 -14.60
N ASN A 29 6.20 -6.97 -13.66
CA ASN A 29 7.37 -6.14 -13.89
C ASN A 29 8.62 -7.03 -14.03
N LYS A 30 9.40 -6.80 -15.08
CA LYS A 30 10.63 -7.55 -15.38
C LYS A 30 11.64 -7.58 -14.23
N ASP A 31 11.67 -6.50 -13.44
CA ASP A 31 12.61 -6.34 -12.34
C ASP A 31 12.00 -6.80 -11.00
N PHE A 32 10.79 -7.38 -10.98
CA PHE A 32 10.15 -7.84 -9.74
C PHE A 32 10.98 -8.90 -8.99
N LYS A 33 11.79 -9.68 -9.71
CA LYS A 33 12.69 -10.68 -9.10
C LYS A 33 14.06 -10.12 -8.71
N ASP A 34 14.36 -8.86 -9.07
CA ASP A 34 15.63 -8.22 -8.72
C ASP A 34 15.60 -7.73 -7.27
N ILE A 35 16.20 -8.54 -6.38
CA ILE A 35 16.31 -8.25 -4.95
C ILE A 35 17.15 -6.98 -4.71
N ARG A 36 18.22 -6.77 -5.49
CA ARG A 36 19.10 -5.61 -5.33
C ARG A 36 18.34 -4.32 -5.67
N LYS A 37 17.58 -4.32 -6.76
CA LYS A 37 16.77 -3.16 -7.15
C LYS A 37 15.67 -2.86 -6.13
N LYS A 38 15.02 -3.89 -5.57
CA LYS A 38 14.09 -3.72 -4.45
C LYS A 38 14.75 -3.10 -3.23
N ASN A 39 15.90 -3.62 -2.82
CA ASN A 39 16.63 -3.10 -1.66
C ASN A 39 17.01 -1.63 -1.85
N ASN A 40 17.51 -1.25 -3.03
CA ASN A 40 17.86 0.13 -3.34
C ASN A 40 16.64 1.06 -3.26
N SER A 41 15.51 0.68 -3.86
CA SER A 41 14.29 1.48 -3.79
C SER A 41 13.76 1.60 -2.35
N TRP A 42 13.84 0.54 -1.55
CA TRP A 42 13.43 0.62 -0.14
C TRP A 42 14.34 1.51 0.70
N GLN A 43 15.64 1.54 0.42
CA GLN A 43 16.58 2.47 1.05
C GLN A 43 16.25 3.91 0.67
N GLU A 44 15.99 4.18 -0.62
CA GLU A 44 15.60 5.51 -1.10
C GLU A 44 14.30 5.99 -0.45
N ILE A 45 13.27 5.14 -0.41
CA ILE A 45 12.00 5.43 0.27
C ILE A 45 12.24 5.74 1.76
N GLY A 46 13.06 4.93 2.43
CA GLY A 46 13.40 5.15 3.84
C GLY A 46 14.08 6.50 4.07
N ASN A 47 15.04 6.86 3.22
CA ASN A 47 15.74 8.14 3.29
C ASN A 47 14.77 9.32 3.13
N ILE A 48 13.82 9.25 2.20
CA ILE A 48 12.81 10.30 1.98
C ILE A 48 11.86 10.41 3.19
N LEU A 49 11.48 9.28 3.78
CA LEU A 49 10.58 9.23 4.94
C LEU A 49 11.27 9.48 6.28
N GLY A 50 12.61 9.57 6.32
CA GLY A 50 13.37 9.64 7.56
C GLY A 50 13.23 8.37 8.42
N ALA A 51 13.06 7.20 7.79
CA ALA A 51 12.84 5.91 8.44
C ALA A 51 13.74 4.81 7.84
N SER A 52 13.87 3.68 8.54
CA SER A 52 14.63 2.56 7.98
C SER A 52 13.86 1.91 6.82
N ALA A 53 14.60 1.35 5.86
CA ALA A 53 14.02 0.54 4.79
C ALA A 53 13.16 -0.61 5.33
N SER A 54 13.57 -1.22 6.44
CA SER A 54 12.83 -2.29 7.12
C SER A 54 11.48 -1.80 7.66
N ASP A 55 11.46 -0.65 8.33
CA ASP A 55 10.21 -0.07 8.87
C ASP A 55 9.24 0.27 7.74
N CYS A 56 9.74 0.82 6.63
CA CYS A 56 8.94 1.11 5.45
C CYS A 56 8.32 -0.17 4.85
N GLN A 57 9.10 -1.26 4.76
CA GLN A 57 8.62 -2.56 4.28
C GLN A 57 7.53 -3.15 5.19
N VAL A 58 7.75 -3.13 6.52
CA VAL A 58 6.78 -3.61 7.51
C VAL A 58 5.50 -2.78 7.43
N ARG A 59 5.62 -1.45 7.34
CA ARG A 59 4.48 -0.55 7.25
C ARG A 59 3.69 -0.76 5.96
N TRP A 60 4.38 -0.87 4.83
CA TRP A 60 3.77 -1.19 3.54
C TRP A 60 3.02 -2.52 3.57
N GLY A 61 3.60 -3.55 4.20
CA GLY A 61 2.96 -4.85 4.40
C GLY A 61 1.61 -4.74 5.11
N ARG A 62 1.56 -3.99 6.23
CA ARG A 62 0.33 -3.73 7.00
C ARG A 62 -0.71 -2.97 6.18
N LEU A 63 -0.30 -1.95 5.43
CA LEU A 63 -1.19 -1.18 4.56
C LEU A 63 -1.80 -2.05 3.46
N ARG A 64 -0.98 -2.88 2.80
CA ARG A 64 -1.44 -3.80 1.75
C ARG A 64 -2.39 -4.86 2.28
N GLU A 65 -2.15 -5.38 3.47
CA GLU A 65 -3.06 -6.31 4.14
C GLU A 65 -4.43 -5.66 4.39
N ARG A 66 -4.43 -4.44 4.96
CA ARG A 66 -5.64 -3.66 5.20
C ARG A 66 -6.41 -3.40 3.90
N TYR A 67 -5.71 -2.97 2.84
CA TYR A 67 -6.31 -2.77 1.51
C TYR A 67 -6.95 -4.06 0.97
N SER A 68 -6.28 -5.21 1.13
CA SER A 68 -6.79 -6.51 0.68
C SER A 68 -8.09 -6.89 1.39
N ARG A 69 -8.17 -6.63 2.71
CA ARG A 69 -9.38 -6.88 3.51
C ARG A 69 -10.52 -5.95 3.09
N GLU A 70 -10.25 -4.66 2.94
CA GLU A 70 -11.24 -3.66 2.50
C GLU A 70 -11.78 -3.97 1.10
N LYS A 71 -10.90 -4.31 0.15
CA LYS A 71 -11.28 -4.73 -1.21
C LYS A 71 -12.23 -5.93 -1.18
N LYS A 72 -11.87 -6.99 -0.43
CA LYS A 72 -12.71 -8.19 -0.29
C LYS A 72 -14.08 -7.88 0.33
N MET A 73 -14.15 -6.94 1.27
CA MET A 73 -15.41 -6.52 1.88
C MET A 73 -16.29 -5.78 0.87
N ARG A 74 -15.75 -4.78 0.15
CA ARG A 74 -16.49 -4.03 -0.87
C ARG A 74 -16.98 -4.92 -2.02
N GLU A 75 -16.17 -5.90 -2.44
CA GLU A 75 -16.57 -6.90 -3.45
C GLU A 75 -17.70 -7.84 -2.97
N LYS A 76 -17.84 -8.06 -1.66
CA LYS A 76 -18.95 -8.86 -1.11
C LYS A 76 -20.24 -8.05 -1.03
N GLU A 77 -20.15 -6.79 -0.61
CA GLU A 77 -21.32 -5.93 -0.46
C GLU A 77 -21.98 -5.57 -1.77
N SER A 78 -21.18 -5.35 -2.81
CA SER A 78 -21.71 -5.15 -4.16
C SER A 78 -22.54 -6.34 -4.67
N ARG A 79 -22.35 -7.54 -4.09
CA ARG A 79 -23.10 -8.75 -4.43
C ARG A 79 -24.32 -8.98 -3.54
N SER A 80 -24.32 -8.46 -2.31
CA SER A 80 -25.35 -8.76 -1.31
C SER A 80 -26.53 -7.78 -1.31
N GLY A 81 -26.52 -6.71 -2.11
CA GLY A 81 -27.65 -5.75 -2.22
C GLY A 81 -27.92 -4.89 -0.98
N SER A 82 -27.21 -5.10 0.12
CA SER A 82 -27.30 -4.33 1.36
C SER A 82 -26.47 -3.06 1.28
N GLY A 83 -27.04 -2.00 0.71
CA GLY A 83 -26.40 -0.72 0.39
C GLY A 83 -26.20 0.25 1.56
N SER A 84 -25.97 -0.22 2.78
CA SER A 84 -25.70 0.67 3.91
C SER A 84 -24.53 0.14 4.75
N THR A 85 -23.38 0.80 4.64
CA THR A 85 -22.25 0.58 5.53
C THR A 85 -21.95 1.88 6.27
N THR A 86 -22.34 1.96 7.54
CA THR A 86 -22.05 3.10 8.45
C THR A 86 -20.60 3.09 8.96
N ARG A 87 -19.72 2.32 8.31
CA ARG A 87 -18.39 2.00 8.85
C ARG A 87 -17.33 3.00 8.40
N PRO A 88 -16.27 3.20 9.22
CA PRO A 88 -15.16 4.06 8.83
C PRO A 88 -14.45 3.49 7.60
N THR A 89 -14.43 4.25 6.51
CA THR A 89 -13.70 3.89 5.29
C THR A 89 -12.19 4.01 5.54
N PHE A 90 -11.41 3.05 5.07
CA PHE A 90 -9.94 3.16 5.07
C PHE A 90 -9.53 4.37 4.20
N PRO A 91 -8.94 5.44 4.76
CA PRO A 91 -8.73 6.69 4.01
C PRO A 91 -7.78 6.54 2.81
N LEU A 92 -6.81 5.62 2.89
CA LEU A 92 -5.84 5.36 1.83
C LEU A 92 -6.36 4.36 0.79
N TYR A 93 -7.61 3.90 0.89
CA TYR A 93 -8.14 2.89 -0.02
C TYR A 93 -8.08 3.35 -1.48
N GLU A 94 -8.53 4.58 -1.75
CA GLU A 94 -8.52 5.16 -3.10
C GLU A 94 -7.08 5.37 -3.60
N GLN A 95 -6.19 5.85 -2.73
CA GLN A 95 -4.79 6.05 -3.08
C GLN A 95 -4.09 4.73 -3.41
N MET A 96 -4.42 3.65 -2.69
CA MET A 96 -3.90 2.30 -2.92
C MET A 96 -4.64 1.56 -4.04
N HIS A 97 -5.61 2.18 -4.72
CA HIS A 97 -6.40 1.53 -5.78
C HIS A 97 -5.55 1.08 -6.98
N PHE A 98 -4.35 1.64 -7.17
CA PHE A 98 -3.40 1.12 -8.17
C PHE A 98 -3.03 -0.35 -7.95
N LEU A 99 -3.17 -0.85 -6.71
CA LEU A 99 -2.97 -2.26 -6.38
C LEU A 99 -4.11 -3.18 -6.80
N TYR A 100 -5.24 -2.64 -7.28
CA TYR A 100 -6.46 -3.42 -7.51
C TYR A 100 -6.23 -4.66 -8.37
N ASN A 101 -5.46 -4.54 -9.46
CA ASN A 101 -5.15 -5.66 -10.37
C ASN A 101 -4.00 -6.55 -9.87
N PHE A 102 -3.18 -6.06 -8.93
CA PHE A 102 -2.00 -6.77 -8.41
C PHE A 102 -2.28 -7.54 -7.12
N VAL A 103 -3.33 -7.16 -6.40
CA VAL A 103 -3.85 -7.85 -5.22
C VAL A 103 -5.01 -8.73 -5.65
N LYS A 104 -4.68 -9.93 -6.13
CA LYS A 104 -5.66 -10.97 -6.43
C LYS A 104 -6.14 -11.61 -5.13
N SER A 105 -7.46 -11.74 -4.98
CA SER A 105 -8.04 -12.59 -3.95
C SER A 105 -7.49 -14.01 -4.13
N ARG A 106 -6.87 -14.59 -3.10
CA ARG A 106 -6.46 -15.99 -3.14
C ARG A 106 -7.76 -16.80 -3.20
N ARG A 107 -8.00 -17.46 -4.34
CA ARG A 107 -9.11 -18.40 -4.52
C ARG A 107 -8.93 -19.60 -3.61
#